data_AF-A0A1H2Y924-F1
#
_entry.id   AF-A0A1H2Y924-F1
#
_cell.length_a   1.000
_cell.length_b   1.000
_cell.length_c   1.000
_cell.angle_alpha   90.00
_cell.angle_beta   90.00
_cell.angle_gamma   90.00
#
_symmetry.space_group_name_H-M   'P 1'
#
loop_
_entity.id
_entity.type
_entity.pdbx_description
1 polymer ?
#
loop_
_entity_poly.entity_id
_entity_poly.type
_entity_poly.pdbx_seq_one_letter_code
_entity_poly.pdbx_strand_id
1 'polypeptide(L)'
;MDYEKELNNLRNNLERAKSLKYKAEARLEQLNNQKQELIKELEELGVNPENLEEEIKKLQAEIDELFKEANQLLPKDILEKK
;
A
#
# COMPACT_ATOMS: atom_id res chain seq x y z
N MET A 1 23.18 -51.49 -2.69
CA MET A 1 23.58 -50.14 -2.25
C MET A 1 22.80 -49.16 -3.10
N ASP A 2 21.85 -48.45 -2.51
CA ASP A 2 20.85 -47.59 -3.17
C ASP A 2 21.35 -46.14 -3.38
N TYR A 3 22.68 -45.93 -3.31
CA TYR A 3 23.29 -44.60 -3.30
C TYR A 3 23.05 -43.80 -4.58
N GLU A 4 22.92 -44.47 -5.72
CA GLU A 4 22.64 -43.83 -7.00
C GLU A 4 21.23 -43.21 -7.04
N LYS A 5 20.28 -43.88 -6.37
CA LYS A 5 18.90 -43.41 -6.22
C LYS A 5 18.82 -42.23 -5.25
N GLU A 6 19.57 -42.28 -4.15
CA GLU A 6 19.70 -41.15 -3.23
C GLU A 6 20.36 -39.93 -3.89
N LEU A 7 21.42 -40.13 -4.67
CA LEU A 7 22.12 -39.05 -5.38
C LEU A 7 21.20 -38.36 -6.41
N ASN A 8 20.40 -39.14 -7.14
CA ASN A 8 19.41 -38.60 -8.07
C ASN A 8 18.29 -37.84 -7.36
N ASN A 9 17.80 -38.33 -6.21
CA ASN A 9 16.82 -37.60 -5.42
C ASN A 9 17.39 -36.27 -4.91
N LEU A 10 18.64 -36.27 -4.45
CA LEU A 10 19.31 -35.06 -3.98
C LEU A 10 19.46 -34.03 -5.10
N ARG A 11 19.86 -34.47 -6.29
CA ARG A 11 19.98 -33.63 -7.50
C ARG A 11 18.64 -33.02 -7.89
N ASN A 12 17.58 -33.82 -7.93
CA ASN A 12 16.23 -33.38 -8.28
C ASN A 12 15.69 -32.34 -7.25
N ASN A 13 15.95 -32.57 -5.97
CA ASN A 13 15.57 -31.63 -4.93
C ASN A 13 16.34 -30.31 -5.04
N LEU A 14 17.63 -30.36 -5.39
CA LEU A 14 18.46 -29.18 -5.61
C LEU A 14 17.96 -28.36 -6.81
N GLU A 15 17.58 -29.01 -7.90
CA GLU A 15 17.02 -28.32 -9.08
C GLU A 15 15.68 -27.65 -8.76
N ARG A 16 14.80 -28.33 -8.02
CA ARG A 16 13.53 -27.74 -7.54
C ARG A 16 13.78 -26.54 -6.64
N ALA A 17 14.72 -26.65 -5.69
CA ALA A 17 15.07 -25.55 -4.79
C ALA A 17 15.62 -24.34 -5.55
N LYS A 18 16.47 -24.56 -6.56
CA LYS A 18 16.97 -23.50 -7.45
C LYS A 18 15.82 -22.83 -8.20
N SER A 19 14.92 -23.61 -8.80
CA SER A 19 13.76 -23.06 -9.52
C SER A 19 12.86 -22.23 -8.60
N LEU A 20 12.60 -22.70 -7.38
CA LEU A 20 11.82 -21.96 -6.38
C LEU A 20 12.51 -20.65 -5.98
N LYS A 21 13.82 -20.67 -5.77
CA LYS A 21 14.62 -19.48 -5.46
C LYS A 21 14.51 -18.45 -6.59
N TYR A 22 14.74 -18.84 -7.84
CA TYR A 22 14.63 -17.92 -8.98
C TYR A 22 13.24 -17.31 -9.11
N LYS A 23 12.18 -18.09 -8.90
CA LYS A 23 10.79 -17.58 -8.91
C LYS A 23 10.53 -16.59 -7.78
N ALA A 24 11.07 -16.86 -6.58
CA ALA A 24 10.92 -15.96 -5.45
C ALA A 24 11.68 -14.64 -5.67
N GLU A 25 12.90 -14.71 -6.21
CA GLU A 25 13.71 -13.54 -6.57
C GLU A 25 13.01 -12.67 -7.62
N ALA A 26 12.51 -13.27 -8.71
CA ALA A 26 11.76 -12.55 -9.74
C ALA A 26 10.47 -11.91 -9.18
N ARG A 27 9.75 -12.60 -8.29
CA ARG A 27 8.55 -12.05 -7.65
C ARG A 27 8.89 -10.89 -6.70
N LEU A 28 10.00 -10.99 -5.96
CA LEU A 28 10.46 -9.92 -5.08
C LEU A 28 10.86 -8.67 -5.88
N GLU A 29 11.57 -8.86 -6.99
CA GLU A 29 11.93 -7.77 -7.90
C GLU A 29 10.68 -7.08 -8.46
N GLN A 30 9.69 -7.86 -8.94
CA GLN A 30 8.43 -7.32 -9.42
C GLN A 30 7.70 -6.51 -8.33
N LEU A 31 7.61 -7.03 -7.10
CA LEU A 31 6.95 -6.34 -5.98
C LEU A 31 7.68 -5.05 -5.60
N ASN A 32 9.02 -5.06 -5.64
CA ASN A 32 9.81 -3.85 -5.39
C ASN A 32 9.57 -2.79 -6.47
N ASN A 33 9.51 -3.18 -7.74
CA ASN A 33 9.21 -2.25 -8.83
C ASN A 33 7.81 -1.64 -8.66
N GLN A 34 6.80 -2.47 -8.37
CA GLN A 34 5.44 -1.98 -8.10
C GLN A 34 5.40 -1.03 -6.90
N LYS A 35 6.13 -1.34 -5.82
CA LYS A 35 6.25 -0.44 -4.66
C LYS A 35 6.86 0.92 -5.06
N GLN A 36 7.91 0.92 -5.87
CA GLN A 36 8.57 2.15 -6.30
C GLN A 36 7.66 2.99 -7.22
N GLU A 37 6.91 2.36 -8.11
CA GLU A 37 5.90 3.04 -8.94
C GLU A 37 4.82 3.67 -8.07
N LEU A 38 4.27 2.93 -7.10
CA LEU A 38 3.27 3.47 -6.16
C LEU A 38 3.81 4.65 -5.34
N ILE A 39 5.07 4.59 -4.89
CA ILE A 39 5.69 5.72 -4.17
C ILE A 39 5.81 6.94 -5.08
N LYS A 40 6.24 6.76 -6.34
CA LYS A 40 6.31 7.86 -7.30
C LYS A 40 4.95 8.46 -7.60
N GLU A 41 3.92 7.65 -7.78
CA GLU A 41 2.55 8.13 -7.98
C GLU A 41 2.06 8.93 -6.76
N LEU A 42 2.36 8.47 -5.54
CA LEU A 42 2.06 9.21 -4.31
C LEU A 42 2.81 10.55 -4.23
N GLU A 43 4.10 10.56 -4.57
CA GLU A 43 4.91 11.79 -4.64
C GLU A 43 4.39 12.77 -5.72
N GLU A 44 4.00 12.28 -6.90
CA GLU A 44 3.39 13.08 -7.97
C GLU A 44 2.06 13.70 -7.56
N LEU A 45 1.28 12.99 -6.75
CA LEU A 45 0.05 13.50 -6.12
C LEU A 45 0.35 14.48 -4.96
N GLY A 46 1.63 14.72 -4.64
CA GLY A 46 2.07 15.61 -3.57
C GLY A 46 1.89 15.02 -2.18
N VAL A 47 1.68 13.70 -2.08
CA VAL A 47 1.39 13.02 -0.82
C VAL A 47 2.57 12.15 -0.42
N ASN A 48 3.24 12.51 0.66
CA ASN A 48 4.33 11.70 1.18
C ASN A 48 3.75 10.42 1.83
N PRO A 49 4.12 9.19 1.40
CA PRO A 49 3.49 7.96 1.89
C PRO A 49 3.54 7.78 3.42
N GLU A 50 4.60 8.27 4.05
CA GLU A 50 4.77 8.24 5.52
C GLU A 50 3.82 9.20 6.24
N ASN A 51 3.37 10.26 5.56
CA ASN A 51 2.49 11.28 6.11
C ASN A 51 1.04 11.13 5.65
N LEU A 52 0.74 10.18 4.73
CA LEU A 52 -0.59 9.97 4.15
C LEU A 52 -1.69 9.91 5.22
N GLU A 53 -1.42 9.21 6.32
CA GLU A 53 -2.37 9.04 7.42
C GLU A 53 -2.53 10.29 8.29
N GLU A 54 -1.48 11.11 8.42
CA GLU A 54 -1.55 12.43 9.06
C GLU A 54 -2.28 13.45 8.17
N GLU A 55 -2.02 13.44 6.87
CA GLU A 55 -2.67 14.31 5.88
C GLU A 55 -4.19 14.03 5.83
N ILE A 56 -4.59 12.75 5.85
CA ILE A 56 -6.00 12.34 5.93
C ILE A 56 -6.65 12.88 7.22
N LYS A 57 -6.00 12.75 8.37
CA LYS A 57 -6.52 13.27 9.64
C LYS A 57 -6.65 14.79 9.63
N LYS A 58 -5.67 15.49 9.06
CA LYS A 58 -5.69 16.94 8.94
C LYS A 58 -6.85 17.41 8.05
N LEU A 59 -7.02 16.81 6.87
CA LEU A 59 -8.13 17.10 5.97
C LEU A 59 -9.48 16.80 6.61
N GLN A 60 -9.59 15.70 7.35
CA GLN A 60 -10.83 15.35 8.06
C GLN A 60 -11.20 16.42 9.11
N ALA A 61 -10.21 16.88 9.89
CA ALA A 61 -10.43 17.94 10.88
C ALA A 61 -10.82 19.27 10.22
N GLU A 62 -10.18 19.61 9.11
CA GLU A 62 -10.47 20.83 8.34
C GLU A 62 -11.89 20.79 7.76
N ILE A 63 -12.34 19.62 7.27
CA ILE A 63 -13.73 19.40 6.84
C ILE A 63 -14.71 19.63 8.00
N ASP A 64 -14.44 19.05 9.17
CA ASP A 64 -15.31 19.21 10.34
C ASP A 64 -15.40 20.67 10.82
N GLU A 65 -14.27 21.40 10.81
CA GLU A 65 -14.26 22.84 11.10
C GLU A 65 -15.06 23.65 10.07
N LEU A 66 -14.86 23.40 8.78
CA LEU A 66 -15.62 24.06 7.72
C LEU A 66 -17.13 23.79 7.82
N PHE A 67 -17.53 22.56 8.17
CA PHE A 67 -18.93 22.25 8.44
C PHE A 67 -19.46 23.00 9.66
N LYS A 68 -18.66 23.14 10.71
CA LYS A 68 -19.04 23.88 11.91
C LYS A 68 -19.19 25.37 11.62
N GLU A 69 -18.24 25.96 10.89
CA GLU A 69 -18.30 27.36 10.44
C GLU A 69 -19.50 27.59 9.54
N ALA A 70 -19.75 26.72 8.56
CA ALA A 70 -20.92 26.81 7.69
C ALA A 70 -22.22 26.78 8.49
N ASN A 71 -22.33 25.90 9.50
CA ASN A 71 -23.50 25.83 10.38
C ASN A 71 -23.64 27.03 11.34
N GLN A 72 -22.54 27.70 11.69
CA GLN A 72 -22.56 28.94 12.48
C GLN A 72 -22.92 30.16 11.63
N LEU A 73 -22.44 30.20 10.39
CA LEU A 73 -22.71 31.25 9.42
C LEU A 73 -24.10 31.11 8.78
N LEU A 74 -24.72 29.94 8.85
CA LEU A 74 -26.12 29.72 8.50
C LEU A 74 -27.01 30.41 9.56
N PRO A 75 -27.74 31.49 9.21
CA PRO A 75 -28.66 32.11 10.13
C PRO A 75 -29.82 31.16 10.40
N LYS A 76 -29.84 30.58 11.62
CA LYS A 76 -30.92 29.70 12.09
C LYS A 76 -32.29 30.40 12.06
N ASP A 77 -32.30 31.73 12.07
CA ASP A 77 -33.50 32.58 11.95
C ASP A 77 -34.25 32.46 10.61
N ILE A 78 -33.61 31.98 9.53
CA ILE A 78 -34.27 31.81 8.21
C ILE A 78 -34.93 30.43 8.08
N LEU A 79 -34.47 29.42 8.83
CA LEU A 79 -34.96 28.04 8.72
C LEU A 79 -36.18 27.74 9.60
N GLU A 80 -36.45 28.54 10.64
CA GLU A 80 -37.63 28.42 11.51
C GLU A 80 -38.75 29.44 11.20
N LYS A 81 -39.02 29.73 9.91
CA LYS A 81 -40.29 30.34 9.50
C LYS A 81 -41.14 29.33 8.74
N LYS A 82 -41.90 28.54 9.50
CA LYS A 82 -43.24 28.08 9.12
C LYS A 82 -44.25 28.70 10.06
#